data_AF-A0A7R8AIW4-F1
#
_entry.id   AF-A0A7R8AIW4-F1
#
_cell.length_a   1.000
_cell.length_b   1.000
_cell.length_c   1.000
_cell.angle_alpha   90.00
_cell.angle_beta   90.00
_cell.angle_gamma   90.00
#
_symmetry.space_group_name_H-M   'P 1'
#
loop_
_entity.id
_entity.type
_entity.pdbx_description
1 polymer ?
#
loop_
_entity_poly.entity_id
_entity_poly.type
_entity_poly.pdbx_seq_one_letter_code
_entity_poly.pdbx_strand_id
1 'polypeptide(L)'
;MYIPSTTLVIALAAAAHAKVAPEWLQENHSNGDNPPTGKVDDVQKVVLTGGRDALNQTQDASCPTIMIGTAKPSGDKDTGWKELPTVAGFDVKRLVVDDDTNATLPYFIENTKDFSQIKRAIVTIAGARRNGWQYANDMRNALVCAAGKDSVNANMDRVLVTTPQWLNEDDVDAGAATPDDIYFESSDYQKGSAAVGPGDVNLSSFEAMDKLVDTFWNKDIYPELETVVIASHSLGAQMIQRYAMLRPTQPKDSNVHFGVMNPGSYVWPVTDRPDDDNTCNATYNDWPYGISDNEPDAFPKYVRSDAVAGRSDIRERYFSRNIFYGLGLKDHGKGDSNCQAQWQGSTHLGRGRNFDSMLKGLSAGFPKSQSVHYIEGVAHQDYDMFISDAMQRKMFLFEEQ
;
A
#
# COMPACT_ATOMS: atom_id res chain seq x y z
N MET A 1 49.39 39.36 17.93
CA MET A 1 49.38 38.48 16.75
C MET A 1 48.07 37.72 16.79
N TYR A 2 47.08 38.20 16.04
CA TYR A 2 45.70 37.72 16.06
C TYR A 2 45.56 36.72 14.91
N ILE A 3 45.27 35.46 15.20
CA ILE A 3 45.02 34.43 14.18
C ILE A 3 43.51 34.40 13.94
N PRO A 4 43.01 34.72 12.73
CA PRO A 4 41.57 34.73 12.47
C PRO A 4 41.06 33.30 12.28
N SER A 5 39.94 33.01 12.94
CA SER A 5 39.18 31.77 12.81
C SER A 5 38.61 31.64 11.39
N THR A 6 38.92 30.55 10.71
CA THR A 6 38.40 30.26 9.37
C THR A 6 37.02 29.63 9.52
N THR A 7 35.97 30.38 9.22
CA THR A 7 34.60 29.86 9.10
C THR A 7 34.55 28.89 7.92
N LEU A 8 34.40 27.60 8.21
CA LEU A 8 34.17 26.57 7.21
C LEU A 8 32.73 26.76 6.67
N VAL A 9 32.62 27.37 5.50
CA VAL A 9 31.35 27.41 4.76
C VAL A 9 31.15 26.03 4.15
N ILE A 10 30.29 25.23 4.77
CA ILE A 10 29.76 24.00 4.17
C ILE A 10 28.87 24.45 3.01
N ALA A 11 29.38 24.36 1.79
CA ALA A 11 28.55 24.47 0.61
C ALA A 11 27.62 23.24 0.58
N LEU A 12 26.32 23.43 0.84
CA LEU A 12 25.33 22.45 0.43
C LEU A 12 25.45 22.31 -1.09
N ALA A 13 25.89 21.15 -1.56
CA ALA A 13 25.75 20.80 -2.96
C ALA A 13 24.25 20.82 -3.27
N ALA A 14 23.82 21.80 -4.09
CA ALA A 14 22.48 21.78 -4.64
C ALA A 14 22.36 20.48 -5.45
N ALA A 15 21.57 19.53 -4.95
CA ALA A 15 21.23 18.34 -5.71
C ALA A 15 20.69 18.79 -7.07
N ALA A 16 21.29 18.31 -8.16
CA ALA A 16 20.77 18.56 -9.49
C ALA A 16 19.32 18.07 -9.52
N HIS A 17 18.38 18.97 -9.80
CA HIS A 17 16.95 18.67 -9.77
C HIS A 17 16.68 17.59 -10.83
N ALA A 18 16.02 16.50 -10.45
CA ALA A 18 15.46 15.58 -11.42
C ALA A 18 14.26 16.32 -12.05
N LYS A 19 14.51 17.05 -13.14
CA LYS A 19 13.41 17.74 -13.83
C LYS A 19 12.44 16.69 -14.34
N VAL A 20 11.21 16.76 -13.87
CA VAL A 20 10.08 16.02 -14.43
C VAL A 20 10.04 16.25 -15.93
N ALA A 21 9.87 15.17 -16.69
CA ALA A 21 9.84 15.25 -18.14
C ALA A 21 8.67 16.16 -18.61
N PRO A 22 8.86 16.99 -19.66
CA PRO A 22 7.88 18.01 -20.06
C PRO A 22 6.46 17.47 -20.29
N GLU A 23 6.33 16.23 -20.75
CA GLU A 23 5.06 15.55 -20.98
C GLU A 23 4.24 15.30 -19.72
N TRP A 24 4.78 15.52 -18.53
CA TRP A 24 4.04 15.44 -17.26
C TRP A 24 3.67 16.83 -16.69
N LEU A 25 4.15 17.91 -17.30
CA LEU A 25 3.89 19.28 -16.83
C LEU A 25 2.54 19.78 -17.33
N GLN A 26 1.74 20.39 -16.45
CA GLN A 26 0.40 20.88 -16.80
C GLN A 26 0.40 21.92 -17.94
N GLU A 27 1.44 22.76 -18.03
CA GLU A 27 1.56 23.80 -19.05
C GLU A 27 1.61 23.27 -20.49
N ASN A 28 1.93 21.99 -20.66
CA ASN A 28 2.04 21.33 -21.96
C ASN A 28 0.76 20.57 -22.37
N HIS A 29 -0.31 20.68 -21.59
CA HIS A 29 -1.54 19.91 -21.78
C HIS A 29 -2.81 20.75 -21.64
N SER A 30 -3.91 20.20 -22.15
CA SER A 30 -5.29 20.61 -21.88
C SER A 30 -6.04 19.48 -21.16
N ASN A 31 -7.05 19.84 -20.36
CA ASN A 31 -7.98 18.85 -19.79
C ASN A 31 -8.63 18.04 -20.92
N GLY A 32 -8.57 16.70 -20.82
CA GLY A 32 -9.13 15.81 -21.84
C GLY A 32 -8.11 15.31 -22.87
N ASP A 33 -6.84 15.74 -22.80
CA ASP A 33 -5.79 15.20 -23.66
C ASP A 33 -5.57 13.70 -23.42
N ASN A 34 -4.97 13.03 -24.40
CA ASN A 34 -4.57 11.63 -24.25
C ASN A 34 -3.39 11.52 -23.27
N PRO A 35 -3.32 10.45 -22.46
CA PRO A 35 -2.17 10.23 -21.59
C PRO A 35 -0.86 10.18 -22.37
N PRO A 36 0.26 10.63 -21.77
CA PRO A 36 1.54 10.72 -22.47
C PRO A 36 2.15 9.33 -22.76
N THR A 37 1.66 8.27 -22.12
CA THR A 37 2.17 6.91 -22.28
C THR A 37 1.07 5.85 -22.28
N GLY A 38 1.37 4.74 -22.96
CA GLY A 38 0.58 3.52 -22.91
C GLY A 38 -0.73 3.55 -23.71
N LYS A 39 -1.34 2.36 -23.82
CA LYS A 39 -2.71 2.21 -24.31
C LYS A 39 -3.68 2.45 -23.17
N VAL A 40 -4.90 2.87 -23.50
CA VAL A 40 -5.95 3.15 -22.54
C VAL A 40 -7.28 2.60 -23.00
N ASP A 41 -8.09 2.16 -22.03
CA ASP A 41 -9.54 1.99 -22.22
C ASP A 41 -10.28 3.32 -22.03
N ASP A 42 -11.50 3.40 -22.58
CA ASP A 42 -12.26 4.56 -23.12
C ASP A 42 -12.42 5.86 -22.29
N VAL A 43 -11.79 6.03 -21.12
CA VAL A 43 -12.01 7.21 -20.24
C VAL A 43 -10.76 7.81 -19.58
N GLN A 44 -9.59 7.20 -19.75
CA GLN A 44 -8.37 7.71 -19.12
C GLN A 44 -7.83 8.91 -19.89
N LYS A 45 -8.01 10.11 -19.32
CA LYS A 45 -7.62 11.38 -19.91
C LYS A 45 -6.75 12.19 -18.96
N VAL A 46 -5.99 13.11 -19.51
CA VAL A 46 -5.25 14.10 -18.74
C VAL A 46 -6.22 14.99 -17.98
N VAL A 47 -5.98 15.13 -16.68
CA VAL A 47 -6.70 16.00 -15.76
C VAL A 47 -5.71 16.98 -15.13
N LEU A 48 -5.97 18.26 -15.35
CA LEU A 48 -5.24 19.39 -14.80
C LEU A 48 -5.87 19.82 -13.46
N THR A 49 -5.16 20.64 -12.69
CA THR A 49 -5.62 21.14 -11.38
C THR A 49 -7.05 21.69 -11.45
N GLY A 50 -7.89 21.23 -10.52
CA GLY A 50 -9.32 21.59 -10.46
C GLY A 50 -10.22 20.87 -11.47
N GLY A 51 -9.65 20.22 -12.48
CA GLY A 51 -10.33 19.28 -13.37
C GLY A 51 -10.70 17.99 -12.64
N ARG A 52 -11.59 17.20 -13.25
CA ARG A 52 -12.10 15.95 -12.67
C ARG A 52 -12.06 14.82 -13.69
N ASP A 53 -11.74 13.62 -13.21
CA ASP A 53 -11.81 12.42 -14.03
C ASP A 53 -13.23 11.81 -14.09
N ALA A 54 -13.35 10.66 -14.76
CA ALA A 54 -14.61 9.95 -14.92
C ALA A 54 -15.20 9.38 -13.61
N LEU A 55 -14.40 9.31 -12.54
CA LEU A 55 -14.82 8.91 -11.19
C LEU A 55 -14.93 10.11 -10.23
N ASN A 56 -14.89 11.34 -10.77
CA ASN A 56 -15.02 12.59 -10.02
C ASN A 56 -13.84 12.88 -9.07
N GLN A 57 -12.71 12.18 -9.22
CA GLN A 57 -11.46 12.47 -8.54
C GLN A 57 -10.84 13.74 -9.14
N THR A 58 -10.28 14.61 -8.30
CA THR A 58 -9.77 15.93 -8.71
C THR A 58 -8.26 15.92 -8.69
N GLN A 59 -7.61 16.56 -9.67
CA GLN A 59 -6.19 16.83 -9.53
C GLN A 59 -5.98 17.95 -8.51
N ASP A 60 -5.28 17.63 -7.43
CA ASP A 60 -5.04 18.55 -6.33
C ASP A 60 -4.17 19.74 -6.75
N ALA A 61 -4.42 20.90 -6.16
CA ALA A 61 -3.69 22.14 -6.49
C ALA A 61 -2.24 22.13 -6.01
N SER A 62 -1.86 21.25 -5.09
CA SER A 62 -0.48 21.07 -4.65
C SER A 62 0.39 20.32 -5.66
N CYS A 63 -0.22 19.68 -6.67
CA CYS A 63 0.52 18.94 -7.69
C CYS A 63 0.76 19.80 -8.93
N PRO A 64 2.02 20.15 -9.26
CA PRO A 64 2.33 20.96 -10.45
C PRO A 64 2.32 20.17 -11.76
N THR A 65 2.08 18.85 -11.69
CA THR A 65 2.03 17.93 -12.81
C THR A 65 0.59 17.57 -13.18
N ILE A 66 0.41 16.93 -14.33
CA ILE A 66 -0.86 16.34 -14.72
C ILE A 66 -1.23 15.15 -13.83
N MET A 67 -2.53 14.85 -13.76
CA MET A 67 -3.07 13.57 -13.33
C MET A 67 -3.58 12.81 -14.55
N ILE A 68 -3.40 11.50 -14.60
CA ILE A 68 -4.15 10.68 -15.56
C ILE A 68 -5.37 10.13 -14.84
N GLY A 69 -6.56 10.43 -15.37
CA GLY A 69 -7.81 9.88 -14.86
C GLY A 69 -7.84 8.36 -14.92
N THR A 70 -8.52 7.72 -13.97
CA THR A 70 -8.52 6.26 -13.85
C THR A 70 -9.43 5.56 -14.87
N ALA A 71 -9.16 4.28 -15.12
CA ALA A 71 -10.04 3.43 -15.92
C ALA A 71 -11.37 3.15 -15.21
N LYS A 72 -12.42 2.93 -15.99
CA LYS A 72 -13.78 2.64 -15.51
C LYS A 72 -14.32 1.37 -16.19
N PRO A 73 -13.88 0.17 -15.75
CA PRO A 73 -14.42 -1.08 -16.24
C PRO A 73 -15.89 -1.25 -15.82
N SER A 74 -16.56 -2.20 -16.44
CA SER A 74 -17.91 -2.62 -16.08
C SER A 74 -17.92 -3.42 -14.77
N GLY A 75 -19.04 -3.36 -14.06
CA GLY A 75 -19.21 -4.01 -12.75
C GLY A 75 -19.04 -3.04 -11.58
N ASP A 76 -19.02 -3.58 -10.37
CA ASP A 76 -18.84 -2.82 -9.13
C ASP A 76 -18.35 -3.72 -7.98
N LYS A 77 -18.12 -3.11 -6.81
CA LYS A 77 -17.60 -3.80 -5.63
C LYS A 77 -18.55 -4.87 -5.05
N ASP A 78 -19.86 -4.76 -5.34
CA ASP A 78 -20.93 -5.52 -4.70
C ASP A 78 -21.37 -6.71 -5.56
N THR A 79 -21.26 -6.59 -6.89
CA THR A 79 -21.65 -7.62 -7.86
C THR A 79 -20.48 -8.14 -8.69
N GLY A 80 -19.27 -7.69 -8.39
CA GLY A 80 -18.05 -8.09 -9.07
C GLY A 80 -17.70 -7.21 -10.26
N TRP A 81 -16.40 -7.13 -10.54
CA TRP A 81 -15.88 -6.51 -11.76
C TRP A 81 -15.95 -7.48 -12.93
N LYS A 82 -16.28 -6.98 -14.13
CA LYS A 82 -16.46 -7.81 -15.32
C LYS A 82 -15.20 -8.00 -16.15
N GLU A 83 -14.22 -7.13 -15.94
CA GLU A 83 -12.93 -7.18 -16.59
C GLU A 83 -11.86 -6.50 -15.74
N LEU A 84 -10.60 -6.88 -15.95
CA LEU A 84 -9.47 -6.05 -15.56
C LEU A 84 -9.18 -5.06 -16.71
N PRO A 85 -9.24 -3.74 -16.47
CA PRO A 85 -9.10 -2.76 -17.54
C PRO A 85 -7.64 -2.61 -18.01
N THR A 86 -7.45 -2.13 -19.23
CA THR A 86 -6.18 -1.57 -19.70
C THR A 86 -5.92 -0.25 -18.97
N VAL A 87 -4.77 -0.10 -18.34
CA VAL A 87 -4.37 1.12 -17.62
C VAL A 87 -3.21 1.80 -18.33
N ALA A 88 -3.29 3.13 -18.48
CA ALA A 88 -2.25 3.93 -19.13
C ALA A 88 -0.87 3.66 -18.50
N GLY A 89 0.05 3.10 -19.27
CA GLY A 89 1.43 2.84 -18.84
C GLY A 89 1.61 1.63 -17.93
N PHE A 90 0.64 0.72 -17.86
CA PHE A 90 0.74 -0.53 -17.11
C PHE A 90 0.39 -1.74 -17.97
N ASP A 91 1.03 -2.87 -17.67
CA ASP A 91 0.60 -4.19 -18.11
C ASP A 91 -0.11 -4.94 -16.97
N VAL A 92 -1.06 -5.80 -17.31
CA VAL A 92 -1.56 -6.84 -16.40
C VAL A 92 -0.75 -8.11 -16.63
N LYS A 93 0.07 -8.47 -15.65
CA LYS A 93 0.83 -9.72 -15.63
C LYS A 93 0.21 -10.71 -14.66
N ARG A 94 0.63 -11.97 -14.76
CA ARG A 94 0.21 -13.07 -13.90
C ARG A 94 1.44 -13.76 -13.34
N LEU A 95 1.58 -13.73 -12.02
CA LEU A 95 2.65 -14.42 -11.32
C LEU A 95 2.12 -15.80 -10.91
N VAL A 96 2.82 -16.88 -11.29
CA VAL A 96 2.52 -18.21 -10.74
C VAL A 96 2.83 -18.19 -9.25
N VAL A 97 1.82 -18.40 -8.42
CA VAL A 97 1.92 -18.36 -6.95
C VAL A 97 1.77 -19.75 -6.33
N ASP A 98 1.18 -20.70 -7.04
CA ASP A 98 1.18 -22.10 -6.68
C ASP A 98 1.68 -22.93 -7.87
N ASP A 99 2.82 -23.59 -7.69
CA ASP A 99 3.49 -24.36 -8.73
C ASP A 99 2.80 -25.71 -8.98
N ASP A 100 2.08 -26.24 -7.97
CA ASP A 100 1.39 -27.54 -8.07
C ASP A 100 0.11 -27.42 -8.89
N THR A 101 -0.61 -26.31 -8.71
CA THR A 101 -1.87 -26.02 -9.43
C THR A 101 -1.67 -25.09 -10.64
N ASN A 102 -0.48 -24.50 -10.80
CA ASN A 102 -0.18 -23.43 -11.74
C ASN A 102 -1.08 -22.19 -11.55
N ALA A 103 -1.64 -22.00 -10.36
CA ALA A 103 -2.52 -20.87 -10.07
C ALA A 103 -1.72 -19.56 -10.02
N THR A 104 -2.35 -18.48 -10.48
CA THR A 104 -1.70 -17.18 -10.69
C THR A 104 -2.29 -16.05 -9.87
N LEU A 105 -1.46 -15.11 -9.43
CA LEU A 105 -1.88 -13.81 -8.93
C LEU A 105 -1.78 -12.78 -10.07
N PRO A 106 -2.89 -12.20 -10.55
CA PRO A 106 -2.83 -11.09 -11.48
C PRO A 106 -2.31 -9.83 -10.78
N TYR A 107 -1.50 -9.04 -11.48
CA TYR A 107 -0.97 -7.78 -10.95
C TYR A 107 -0.67 -6.77 -12.06
N PHE A 108 -0.90 -5.50 -11.75
CA PHE A 108 -0.52 -4.37 -12.59
C PHE A 108 0.95 -4.00 -12.32
N ILE A 109 1.72 -3.73 -13.37
CA ILE A 109 3.10 -3.25 -13.28
C ILE A 109 3.36 -2.20 -14.36
N GLU A 110 4.06 -1.11 -14.03
CA GLU A 110 4.39 -0.10 -15.03
C GLU A 110 5.22 -0.72 -16.17
N ASN A 111 4.87 -0.38 -17.41
CA ASN A 111 5.54 -0.89 -18.61
C ASN A 111 6.41 0.17 -19.32
N THR A 112 6.52 1.36 -18.73
CA THR A 112 7.25 2.51 -19.28
C THR A 112 8.64 2.70 -18.66
N LYS A 113 8.99 1.89 -17.65
CA LYS A 113 10.23 2.03 -16.86
C LYS A 113 11.36 1.19 -17.44
N ASP A 114 12.58 1.72 -17.33
CA ASP A 114 13.80 0.91 -17.47
C ASP A 114 14.06 0.17 -16.15
N PHE A 115 13.76 -1.12 -16.12
CA PHE A 115 13.89 -1.96 -14.93
C PHE A 115 15.34 -2.03 -14.40
N SER A 116 16.35 -1.84 -15.27
CA SER A 116 17.76 -1.85 -14.87
C SER A 116 18.13 -0.68 -13.96
N GLN A 117 17.34 0.39 -13.97
CA GLN A 117 17.59 1.60 -13.18
C GLN A 117 16.77 1.65 -11.89
N ILE A 118 15.84 0.72 -11.67
CA ILE A 118 14.93 0.80 -10.53
C ILE A 118 15.67 0.56 -9.22
N LYS A 119 15.64 1.56 -8.34
CA LYS A 119 16.15 1.50 -6.97
C LYS A 119 15.07 1.15 -5.96
N ARG A 120 13.80 1.46 -6.28
CA ARG A 120 12.67 1.18 -5.40
C ARG A 120 11.45 0.67 -6.14
N ALA A 121 10.86 -0.41 -5.64
CA ALA A 121 9.54 -0.88 -6.06
C ALA A 121 8.49 -0.49 -5.01
N ILE A 122 7.36 0.04 -5.46
CA ILE A 122 6.19 0.38 -4.64
C ILE A 122 5.09 -0.61 -4.96
N VAL A 123 4.74 -1.44 -3.98
CA VAL A 123 3.59 -2.34 -4.03
C VAL A 123 2.42 -1.68 -3.33
N THR A 124 1.43 -1.20 -4.08
CA THR A 124 0.18 -0.68 -3.51
C THR A 124 -0.91 -1.74 -3.56
N ILE A 125 -1.90 -1.68 -2.67
CA ILE A 125 -2.94 -2.71 -2.53
C ILE A 125 -4.30 -2.04 -2.56
N ALA A 126 -5.22 -2.52 -3.39
CA ALA A 126 -6.56 -1.93 -3.49
C ALA A 126 -7.30 -1.90 -2.14
N GLY A 127 -8.17 -0.90 -1.98
CA GLY A 127 -9.11 -0.83 -0.87
C GLY A 127 -10.27 -1.83 -1.04
N ALA A 128 -11.32 -1.66 -0.23
CA ALA A 128 -12.48 -2.56 -0.20
C ALA A 128 -13.24 -2.70 -1.54
N ARG A 129 -12.95 -1.84 -2.52
CA ARG A 129 -13.53 -1.89 -3.86
C ARG A 129 -12.81 -2.84 -4.81
N ARG A 130 -11.68 -3.44 -4.41
CA ARG A 130 -10.85 -4.33 -5.26
C ARG A 130 -10.46 -3.70 -6.61
N ASN A 131 -10.38 -2.37 -6.65
CA ASN A 131 -10.05 -1.57 -7.82
C ASN A 131 -8.53 -1.37 -7.97
N GLY A 132 -7.78 -2.46 -8.15
CA GLY A 132 -6.31 -2.44 -8.22
C GLY A 132 -5.75 -1.53 -9.32
N TRP A 133 -6.45 -1.42 -10.44
CA TRP A 133 -6.10 -0.47 -11.51
C TRP A 133 -6.12 0.99 -11.05
N GLN A 134 -7.10 1.38 -10.23
CA GLN A 134 -7.19 2.74 -9.71
C GLN A 134 -6.05 3.00 -8.73
N TYR A 135 -5.76 2.06 -7.83
CA TYR A 135 -4.65 2.23 -6.89
C TYR A 135 -3.29 2.29 -7.60
N ALA A 136 -3.09 1.49 -8.67
CA ALA A 136 -1.90 1.59 -9.52
C ALA A 136 -1.78 2.99 -10.16
N ASN A 137 -2.88 3.47 -10.74
CA ASN A 137 -2.99 4.78 -11.38
C ASN A 137 -2.71 5.93 -10.39
N ASP A 138 -3.33 5.88 -9.21
CA ASP A 138 -3.26 6.93 -8.18
C ASP A 138 -1.88 6.97 -7.53
N MET A 139 -1.25 5.80 -7.32
CA MET A 139 0.14 5.73 -6.84
C MET A 139 1.14 6.26 -7.89
N ARG A 140 0.94 5.96 -9.18
CA ARG A 140 1.73 6.58 -10.27
C ARG A 140 1.53 8.10 -10.30
N ASN A 141 0.29 8.58 -10.24
CA ASN A 141 0.00 10.02 -10.21
C ASN A 141 0.65 10.69 -8.99
N ALA A 142 0.66 10.01 -7.83
CA ALA A 142 1.33 10.50 -6.64
C ALA A 142 2.86 10.56 -6.80
N LEU A 143 3.47 9.59 -7.49
CA LEU A 143 4.89 9.61 -7.83
C LEU A 143 5.24 10.77 -8.79
N VAL A 144 4.43 10.97 -9.82
CA VAL A 144 4.58 12.08 -10.77
C VAL A 144 4.47 13.44 -10.05
N CYS A 145 3.46 13.58 -9.18
CA CYS A 145 3.30 14.76 -8.34
C CYS A 145 4.49 14.99 -7.41
N ALA A 146 5.01 13.92 -6.78
CA ALA A 146 6.19 13.99 -5.92
C ALA A 146 7.46 14.42 -6.66
N ALA A 147 7.59 14.02 -7.93
CA ALA A 147 8.69 14.44 -8.77
C ALA A 147 8.60 15.93 -9.14
N GLY A 148 7.38 16.44 -9.35
CA GLY A 148 7.16 17.84 -9.69
C GLY A 148 7.21 18.82 -8.52
N LYS A 149 6.96 18.33 -7.29
CA LYS A 149 7.01 19.15 -6.07
C LYS A 149 8.45 19.40 -5.63
N ASP A 150 8.88 20.66 -5.57
CA ASP A 150 10.19 21.03 -5.00
C ASP A 150 10.37 20.53 -3.55
N SER A 151 9.28 20.43 -2.79
CA SER A 151 9.29 19.94 -1.41
C SER A 151 9.58 18.46 -1.28
N VAL A 152 9.50 17.67 -2.36
CA VAL A 152 9.78 16.24 -2.36
C VAL A 152 10.87 15.91 -3.38
N ASN A 153 10.73 16.34 -4.63
CA ASN A 153 11.71 16.22 -5.71
C ASN A 153 12.12 14.75 -5.93
N ALA A 154 11.13 13.86 -6.01
CA ALA A 154 11.36 12.43 -6.21
C ALA A 154 11.92 12.13 -7.61
N ASN A 155 12.88 11.20 -7.71
CA ASN A 155 13.34 10.72 -9.00
C ASN A 155 12.43 9.57 -9.49
N MET A 156 11.42 9.93 -10.29
CA MET A 156 10.44 8.96 -10.76
C MET A 156 11.01 7.87 -11.69
N ASP A 157 12.15 8.09 -12.33
CA ASP A 157 12.80 7.07 -13.20
C ASP A 157 13.47 5.94 -12.41
N ARG A 158 13.58 6.11 -11.08
CA ARG A 158 14.20 5.14 -10.16
C ARG A 158 13.16 4.41 -9.31
N VAL A 159 11.87 4.71 -9.51
CA VAL A 159 10.75 4.13 -8.77
C VAL A 159 9.81 3.40 -9.72
N LEU A 160 9.50 2.17 -9.39
CA LEU A 160 8.54 1.31 -10.08
C LEU A 160 7.27 1.16 -9.26
N VAL A 161 6.10 1.35 -9.85
CA VAL A 161 4.80 1.10 -9.21
C VAL A 161 4.20 -0.22 -9.69
N THR A 162 3.66 -0.99 -8.75
CA THR A 162 2.95 -2.24 -9.01
C THR A 162 1.81 -2.46 -8.02
N THR A 163 0.80 -3.24 -8.42
CA THR A 163 -0.40 -3.51 -7.62
C THR A 163 -0.89 -4.93 -7.87
N PRO A 164 -0.84 -5.86 -6.89
CA PRO A 164 -1.59 -7.10 -6.99
C PRO A 164 -3.09 -6.84 -7.08
N GLN A 165 -3.77 -7.65 -7.89
CA GLN A 165 -5.21 -7.62 -8.04
C GLN A 165 -5.83 -8.75 -7.23
N TRP A 166 -6.39 -8.39 -6.06
CA TRP A 166 -7.08 -9.33 -5.17
C TRP A 166 -8.52 -9.51 -5.64
N LEU A 167 -8.78 -10.63 -6.29
CA LEU A 167 -10.11 -11.02 -6.76
C LEU A 167 -10.89 -11.75 -5.67
N ASN A 168 -12.21 -11.61 -5.69
CA ASN A 168 -13.12 -12.44 -4.91
C ASN A 168 -14.07 -13.24 -5.81
N GLU A 169 -14.89 -14.08 -5.20
CA GLU A 169 -15.92 -14.89 -5.89
C GLU A 169 -16.80 -14.06 -6.82
N ASP A 170 -17.25 -12.87 -6.38
CA ASP A 170 -18.08 -11.99 -7.21
C ASP A 170 -17.34 -11.55 -8.49
N ASP A 171 -16.05 -11.20 -8.39
CA ASP A 171 -15.25 -10.79 -9.55
C ASP A 171 -15.02 -11.94 -10.54
N VAL A 172 -14.90 -13.17 -10.04
CA VAL A 172 -14.82 -14.38 -10.88
C VAL A 172 -16.14 -14.60 -11.61
N ASP A 173 -17.26 -14.58 -10.88
CA ASP A 173 -18.61 -14.79 -11.44
C ASP A 173 -18.98 -13.71 -12.46
N ALA A 174 -18.53 -12.47 -12.24
CA ALA A 174 -18.76 -11.34 -13.13
C ALA A 174 -17.86 -11.35 -14.39
N GLY A 175 -16.70 -12.03 -14.34
CA GLY A 175 -15.84 -12.29 -15.49
C GLY A 175 -14.47 -11.62 -15.48
N ALA A 176 -14.05 -10.96 -14.39
CA ALA A 176 -12.73 -10.31 -14.35
C ALA A 176 -11.55 -11.29 -14.25
N ALA A 177 -11.79 -12.50 -13.72
CA ALA A 177 -10.75 -13.52 -13.53
C ALA A 177 -10.50 -14.34 -14.80
N THR A 178 -9.28 -14.86 -14.95
CA THR A 178 -9.00 -16.00 -15.84
C THR A 178 -9.08 -17.32 -15.08
N PRO A 179 -9.17 -18.48 -15.76
CA PRO A 179 -9.32 -19.78 -15.09
C PRO A 179 -8.21 -20.14 -14.09
N ASP A 180 -7.03 -19.53 -14.24
CA ASP A 180 -5.86 -19.81 -13.38
C ASP A 180 -5.73 -18.79 -12.23
N ASP A 181 -6.50 -17.69 -12.23
CA ASP A 181 -6.33 -16.61 -11.26
C ASP A 181 -6.87 -16.98 -9.87
N ILE A 182 -6.05 -16.83 -8.83
CA ILE A 182 -6.47 -17.04 -7.45
C ILE A 182 -7.51 -16.00 -7.01
N TYR A 183 -8.49 -16.46 -6.24
CA TYR A 183 -9.51 -15.61 -5.65
C TYR A 183 -9.88 -16.04 -4.24
N PHE A 184 -10.52 -15.15 -3.50
CA PHE A 184 -10.76 -15.28 -2.07
C PHE A 184 -12.24 -15.10 -1.71
N GLU A 185 -12.64 -15.64 -0.56
CA GLU A 185 -13.96 -15.37 0.01
C GLU A 185 -14.06 -13.89 0.40
N SER A 186 -15.01 -13.16 -0.18
CA SER A 186 -15.23 -11.73 0.09
C SER A 186 -13.94 -10.89 0.12
N SER A 187 -13.54 -10.38 1.28
CA SER A 187 -12.30 -9.60 1.46
C SER A 187 -11.26 -10.35 2.27
N ASP A 188 -11.38 -11.66 2.50
CA ASP A 188 -10.56 -12.39 3.46
C ASP A 188 -9.08 -12.52 3.09
N TYR A 189 -8.73 -12.22 1.83
CA TYR A 189 -7.34 -12.00 1.41
C TYR A 189 -6.60 -11.01 2.31
N GLN A 190 -7.28 -10.00 2.87
CA GLN A 190 -6.63 -9.03 3.74
C GLN A 190 -6.15 -9.63 5.08
N LYS A 191 -6.74 -10.77 5.49
CA LYS A 191 -6.47 -11.47 6.75
C LYS A 191 -5.42 -12.56 6.62
N GLY A 192 -4.85 -12.79 5.42
CA GLY A 192 -3.99 -13.93 5.19
C GLY A 192 -4.75 -15.24 4.93
N SER A 193 -6.07 -15.21 4.70
CA SER A 193 -6.84 -16.44 4.41
C SER A 193 -6.33 -17.14 3.15
N ALA A 194 -6.62 -18.43 3.04
CA ALA A 194 -6.32 -19.20 1.84
C ALA A 194 -7.21 -18.75 0.67
N ALA A 195 -6.67 -18.82 -0.54
CA ALA A 195 -7.47 -18.74 -1.75
C ALA A 195 -8.49 -19.88 -1.77
N VAL A 196 -9.69 -19.61 -2.30
CA VAL A 196 -10.80 -20.59 -2.41
C VAL A 196 -10.93 -21.17 -3.82
N GLY A 197 -10.05 -20.74 -4.74
CA GLY A 197 -9.90 -21.28 -6.08
C GLY A 197 -8.78 -20.56 -6.85
N PRO A 198 -8.40 -21.08 -8.04
CA PRO A 198 -9.08 -22.15 -8.75
C PRO A 198 -8.74 -23.56 -8.23
N GLY A 199 -9.67 -24.50 -8.41
CA GLY A 199 -9.46 -25.92 -8.06
C GLY A 199 -9.19 -26.14 -6.57
N ASP A 200 -8.16 -26.94 -6.27
CA ASP A 200 -7.75 -27.32 -4.91
C ASP A 200 -6.69 -26.37 -4.31
N VAL A 201 -6.46 -25.19 -4.91
CA VAL A 201 -5.50 -24.21 -4.38
C VAL A 201 -5.87 -23.85 -2.94
N ASN A 202 -4.86 -23.77 -2.07
CA ASN A 202 -5.06 -23.49 -0.64
C ASN A 202 -3.91 -22.63 -0.08
N LEU A 203 -3.34 -21.79 -0.94
CA LEU A 203 -2.26 -20.86 -0.63
C LEU A 203 -2.83 -19.62 0.08
N SER A 204 -2.19 -19.17 1.16
CA SER A 204 -2.50 -17.91 1.82
C SER A 204 -2.23 -16.71 0.91
N SER A 205 -3.07 -15.67 0.99
CA SER A 205 -2.76 -14.38 0.37
C SER A 205 -1.43 -13.78 0.82
N PHE A 206 -0.94 -14.11 2.02
CA PHE A 206 0.36 -13.66 2.52
C PHE A 206 1.52 -14.45 1.89
N GLU A 207 1.32 -15.73 1.56
CA GLU A 207 2.29 -16.50 0.77
C GLU A 207 2.34 -16.00 -0.68
N ALA A 208 1.19 -15.64 -1.26
CA ALA A 208 1.15 -14.98 -2.57
C ALA A 208 1.87 -13.63 -2.56
N MET A 209 1.73 -12.84 -1.48
CA MET A 209 2.48 -11.61 -1.29
C MET A 209 3.98 -11.84 -1.13
N ASP A 210 4.40 -12.90 -0.42
CA ASP A 210 5.81 -13.27 -0.32
C ASP A 210 6.41 -13.51 -1.70
N LYS A 211 5.73 -14.31 -2.53
CA LYS A 211 6.15 -14.59 -3.90
C LYS A 211 6.23 -13.33 -4.75
N LEU A 212 5.23 -12.44 -4.67
CA LEU A 212 5.26 -11.17 -5.41
C LEU A 212 6.45 -10.29 -4.99
N VAL A 213 6.66 -10.13 -3.69
CA VAL A 213 7.77 -9.32 -3.15
C VAL A 213 9.13 -9.92 -3.57
N ASP A 214 9.24 -11.24 -3.58
CA ASP A 214 10.48 -11.93 -3.97
C ASP A 214 10.89 -11.66 -5.42
N THR A 215 9.92 -11.48 -6.33
CA THR A 215 10.21 -11.17 -7.74
C THR A 215 11.07 -9.91 -7.94
N PHE A 216 10.95 -8.92 -7.05
CA PHE A 216 11.70 -7.68 -7.14
C PHE A 216 13.17 -7.87 -6.76
N TRP A 217 13.52 -8.88 -5.97
CA TRP A 217 14.91 -9.14 -5.58
C TRP A 217 15.74 -9.82 -6.67
N ASN A 218 15.14 -10.14 -7.82
CA ASN A 218 15.88 -10.66 -8.97
C ASN A 218 16.82 -9.59 -9.55
N LYS A 219 18.13 -9.77 -9.31
CA LYS A 219 19.19 -8.85 -9.76
C LYS A 219 19.49 -8.89 -11.26
N ASP A 220 19.01 -9.90 -11.98
CA ASP A 220 19.10 -9.91 -13.45
C ASP A 220 18.08 -8.96 -14.07
N ILE A 221 16.97 -8.69 -13.36
CA ILE A 221 15.91 -7.77 -13.80
C ILE A 221 16.08 -6.38 -13.17
N TYR A 222 16.34 -6.34 -11.85
CA TYR A 222 16.44 -5.12 -11.04
C TYR A 222 17.82 -5.02 -10.34
N PRO A 223 18.92 -4.88 -11.10
CA PRO A 223 20.28 -4.85 -10.54
C PRO A 223 20.46 -3.76 -9.46
N GLU A 224 19.86 -2.59 -9.66
CA GLU A 224 19.97 -1.43 -8.77
C GLU A 224 18.97 -1.43 -7.59
N LEU A 225 18.08 -2.41 -7.46
CA LEU A 225 17.02 -2.37 -6.43
C LEU A 225 17.60 -2.39 -5.01
N GLU A 226 17.16 -1.43 -4.19
CA GLU A 226 17.58 -1.25 -2.80
C GLU A 226 16.43 -1.45 -1.81
N THR A 227 15.19 -1.11 -2.18
CA THR A 227 14.04 -1.12 -1.26
C THR A 227 12.76 -1.58 -1.96
N VAL A 228 11.94 -2.34 -1.24
CA VAL A 228 10.52 -2.56 -1.60
C VAL A 228 9.66 -1.84 -0.56
N VAL A 229 8.78 -0.95 -1.00
CA VAL A 229 7.81 -0.29 -0.13
C VAL A 229 6.43 -0.86 -0.43
N ILE A 230 5.78 -1.42 0.57
CA ILE A 230 4.39 -1.91 0.47
C ILE A 230 3.52 -0.89 1.19
N ALA A 231 2.86 0.00 0.45
CA ALA A 231 2.16 1.14 1.02
C ALA A 231 0.79 1.34 0.38
N SER A 232 -0.25 1.47 1.21
CA SER A 232 -1.61 1.69 0.71
C SER A 232 -2.54 2.32 1.75
N HIS A 233 -3.80 2.50 1.35
CA HIS A 233 -4.89 3.16 2.05
C HIS A 233 -6.05 2.19 2.36
N SER A 234 -6.80 2.43 3.44
CA SER A 234 -8.05 1.75 3.78
C SER A 234 -7.89 0.22 3.97
N LEU A 235 -8.69 -0.62 3.31
CA LEU A 235 -8.56 -2.09 3.40
C LEU A 235 -7.17 -2.59 2.98
N GLY A 236 -6.55 -1.98 1.97
CA GLY A 236 -5.18 -2.29 1.58
C GLY A 236 -4.18 -2.01 2.70
N ALA A 237 -4.35 -0.92 3.45
CA ALA A 237 -3.54 -0.61 4.63
C ALA A 237 -3.75 -1.63 5.77
N GLN A 238 -4.98 -2.13 5.95
CA GLN A 238 -5.24 -3.21 6.91
C GLN A 238 -4.46 -4.47 6.54
N MET A 239 -4.52 -4.87 5.27
CA MET A 239 -3.78 -6.03 4.77
C MET A 239 -2.28 -5.86 4.97
N ILE A 240 -1.72 -4.69 4.65
CA ILE A 240 -0.30 -4.39 4.83
C ILE A 240 0.13 -4.55 6.28
N GLN A 241 -0.64 -4.00 7.22
CA GLN A 241 -0.31 -4.08 8.63
C GLN A 241 -0.43 -5.51 9.17
N ARG A 242 -1.45 -6.26 8.73
CA ARG A 242 -1.66 -7.67 9.07
C ARG A 242 -0.55 -8.57 8.49
N TYR A 243 -0.14 -8.30 7.26
CA TYR A 243 0.99 -8.96 6.63
C TYR A 243 2.30 -8.64 7.33
N ALA A 244 2.57 -7.37 7.67
CA ALA A 244 3.74 -6.99 8.45
C ALA A 244 3.77 -7.68 9.83
N MET A 245 2.61 -7.87 10.46
CA MET A 245 2.52 -8.59 11.73
C MET A 245 2.92 -10.05 11.60
N LEU A 246 2.36 -10.76 10.62
CA LEU A 246 2.52 -12.21 10.52
C LEU A 246 3.74 -12.64 9.70
N ARG A 247 4.21 -11.85 8.73
CA ARG A 247 5.33 -12.21 7.86
C ARG A 247 6.49 -12.82 8.66
N PRO A 248 6.96 -14.03 8.35
CA PRO A 248 8.17 -14.60 8.91
C PRO A 248 9.40 -13.80 8.48
N THR A 249 10.51 -13.93 9.21
CA THR A 249 11.76 -13.25 8.85
C THR A 249 12.29 -13.77 7.50
N GLN A 250 12.59 -12.86 6.57
CA GLN A 250 13.25 -13.18 5.29
C GLN A 250 14.54 -12.38 5.09
N PRO A 251 15.50 -12.86 4.26
CA PRO A 251 16.84 -12.25 4.11
C PRO A 251 16.88 -10.78 3.67
N LYS A 252 15.79 -10.24 3.14
CA LYS A 252 15.68 -8.86 2.63
C LYS A 252 14.72 -7.98 3.43
N ASP A 253 14.22 -8.45 4.58
CA ASP A 253 13.20 -7.74 5.35
C ASP A 253 13.66 -6.38 5.89
N SER A 254 14.98 -6.19 6.12
CA SER A 254 15.54 -4.88 6.47
C SER A 254 15.33 -3.82 5.38
N ASN A 255 15.08 -4.26 4.14
CA ASN A 255 14.88 -3.42 2.96
C ASN A 255 13.39 -3.37 2.54
N VAL A 256 12.47 -3.89 3.38
CA VAL A 256 11.03 -3.83 3.14
C VAL A 256 10.40 -2.83 4.10
N HIS A 257 9.68 -1.84 3.55
CA HIS A 257 9.02 -0.79 4.32
C HIS A 257 7.51 -0.89 4.15
N PHE A 258 6.76 -0.77 5.24
CA PHE A 258 5.30 -0.93 5.26
C PHE A 258 4.61 0.42 5.51
N GLY A 259 3.78 0.86 4.58
CA GLY A 259 3.01 2.10 4.66
C GLY A 259 1.52 1.83 4.94
N VAL A 260 1.06 2.23 6.12
CA VAL A 260 -0.30 1.93 6.62
C VAL A 260 -1.09 3.22 6.74
N MET A 261 -1.95 3.52 5.76
CA MET A 261 -2.71 4.79 5.72
C MET A 261 -4.20 4.58 5.97
N ASN A 262 -4.75 5.25 6.98
CA ASN A 262 -6.18 5.20 7.34
C ASN A 262 -6.82 3.79 7.30
N PRO A 263 -6.23 2.76 7.92
CA PRO A 263 -6.83 1.43 7.92
C PRO A 263 -8.18 1.44 8.66
N GLY A 264 -9.10 0.59 8.17
CA GLY A 264 -10.40 0.35 8.80
C GLY A 264 -10.27 -0.15 10.23
N SER A 265 -9.37 -1.10 10.48
CA SER A 265 -9.04 -1.64 11.80
C SER A 265 -7.56 -2.05 11.83
N TYR A 266 -7.01 -2.24 13.02
CA TYR A 266 -5.62 -2.64 13.23
C TYR A 266 -5.59 -4.06 13.83
N VAL A 267 -4.54 -4.83 13.54
CA VAL A 267 -4.11 -5.89 14.45
C VAL A 267 -3.33 -5.26 15.60
N TRP A 268 -3.78 -5.51 16.83
CA TRP A 268 -3.12 -5.03 18.03
C TRP A 268 -2.09 -6.05 18.52
N PRO A 269 -0.83 -5.63 18.77
CA PRO A 269 0.20 -6.52 19.30
C PRO A 269 0.02 -6.84 20.80
N VAL A 270 -0.79 -6.05 21.51
CA VAL A 270 -1.11 -6.19 22.94
C VAL A 270 -2.59 -6.48 23.16
N THR A 271 -2.99 -6.94 24.33
CA THR A 271 -4.39 -7.18 24.70
C THR A 271 -5.11 -5.91 25.13
N ASP A 272 -4.40 -4.93 25.72
CA ASP A 272 -5.04 -3.72 26.23
C ASP A 272 -5.72 -2.94 25.10
N ARG A 273 -6.91 -2.42 25.38
CA ARG A 273 -7.75 -1.66 24.44
C ARG A 273 -8.21 -0.35 25.08
N PRO A 274 -8.33 0.73 24.29
CA PRO A 274 -8.79 2.03 24.78
C PRO A 274 -10.27 2.03 25.17
N ASP A 275 -11.07 1.19 24.51
CA ASP A 275 -12.51 1.09 24.68
C ASP A 275 -12.86 -0.33 25.16
N ASP A 276 -13.81 -0.42 26.09
CA ASP A 276 -14.42 -1.67 26.54
C ASP A 276 -15.85 -1.72 25.99
N ASP A 277 -15.96 -2.20 24.74
CA ASP A 277 -17.26 -2.52 24.18
C ASP A 277 -17.69 -3.87 24.78
N ASN A 278 -18.66 -3.88 25.70
CA ASN A 278 -19.12 -5.11 26.37
C ASN A 278 -19.57 -6.23 25.40
N THR A 279 -19.67 -5.96 24.09
CA THR A 279 -19.89 -6.97 23.07
C THR A 279 -18.59 -7.67 22.66
N CYS A 280 -18.66 -8.99 22.47
CA CYS A 280 -17.56 -9.85 22.03
C CYS A 280 -16.25 -9.79 22.86
N ASN A 281 -16.36 -9.54 24.17
CA ASN A 281 -15.24 -9.61 25.12
C ASN A 281 -14.45 -10.94 25.07
N ALA A 282 -15.08 -12.04 24.64
CA ALA A 282 -14.38 -13.32 24.48
C ALA A 282 -13.48 -13.37 23.23
N THR A 283 -13.72 -12.53 22.22
CA THR A 283 -13.11 -12.65 20.88
C THR A 283 -12.53 -11.34 20.34
N TYR A 284 -12.55 -10.23 21.11
CA TYR A 284 -12.04 -8.91 20.67
C TYR A 284 -10.56 -8.92 20.25
N ASN A 285 -9.78 -9.86 20.79
CA ASN A 285 -8.35 -10.01 20.54
C ASN A 285 -8.03 -11.12 19.53
N ASP A 286 -9.04 -11.76 18.95
CA ASP A 286 -8.83 -12.80 17.95
C ASP A 286 -8.26 -12.21 16.66
N TRP A 287 -7.56 -13.05 15.91
CA TRP A 287 -7.14 -12.68 14.57
C TRP A 287 -8.39 -12.33 13.73
N PRO A 288 -8.42 -11.21 12.99
CA PRO A 288 -7.30 -10.36 12.60
C PRO A 288 -7.24 -9.00 13.34
N TYR A 289 -7.77 -8.92 14.56
CA TYR A 289 -7.83 -7.70 15.40
C TYR A 289 -6.80 -7.70 16.53
N GLY A 290 -6.30 -8.88 16.89
CA GLY A 290 -5.22 -9.05 17.85
C GLY A 290 -4.43 -10.33 17.57
N ILE A 291 -3.54 -10.65 18.51
CA ILE A 291 -2.73 -11.87 18.48
C ILE A 291 -3.05 -12.69 19.73
N SER A 292 -4.30 -13.16 19.83
CA SER A 292 -4.78 -13.95 20.96
C SER A 292 -3.89 -15.15 21.21
N ASP A 293 -3.39 -15.29 22.45
CA ASP A 293 -2.56 -16.42 22.88
C ASP A 293 -3.37 -17.73 22.99
N ASN A 294 -4.70 -17.63 23.09
CA ASN A 294 -5.60 -18.76 23.37
C ASN A 294 -6.15 -19.44 22.11
N GLU A 295 -6.03 -18.82 20.93
CA GLU A 295 -6.67 -19.29 19.68
C GLU A 295 -5.64 -19.51 18.55
N PRO A 296 -4.79 -20.55 18.64
CA PRO A 296 -3.75 -20.78 17.62
C PRO A 296 -4.32 -21.17 16.25
N ASP A 297 -5.48 -21.83 16.22
CA ASP A 297 -6.12 -22.26 14.96
C ASP A 297 -6.79 -21.10 14.20
N ALA A 298 -7.00 -19.95 14.86
CA ALA A 298 -7.53 -18.74 14.23
C ALA A 298 -6.51 -18.05 13.31
N PHE A 299 -5.23 -18.42 13.38
CA PHE A 299 -4.20 -17.88 12.49
C PHE A 299 -4.21 -18.58 11.12
N PRO A 300 -3.88 -17.84 10.05
CA PRO A 300 -3.57 -18.40 8.75
C PRO A 300 -2.54 -19.54 8.83
N LYS A 301 -2.71 -20.56 8.00
CA LYS A 301 -1.73 -21.66 7.84
C LYS A 301 -0.31 -21.14 7.68
N TYR A 302 -0.16 -20.02 6.98
CA TYR A 302 1.07 -19.25 6.76
C TYR A 302 2.00 -19.14 7.98
N VAL A 303 1.45 -18.96 9.18
CA VAL A 303 2.23 -18.74 10.42
C VAL A 303 1.77 -19.60 11.58
N ARG A 304 0.91 -20.59 11.34
CA ARG A 304 0.29 -21.35 12.43
C ARG A 304 1.35 -22.06 13.29
N SER A 305 2.43 -22.57 12.68
CA SER A 305 3.56 -23.16 13.41
C SER A 305 4.25 -22.16 14.33
N ASP A 306 4.52 -20.94 13.84
CA ASP A 306 5.13 -19.86 14.62
C ASP A 306 4.22 -19.41 15.76
N ALA A 307 2.93 -19.25 15.48
CA ALA A 307 1.93 -18.84 16.48
C ALA A 307 1.79 -19.87 17.61
N VAL A 308 1.89 -21.17 17.28
CA VAL A 308 1.92 -22.27 18.26
C VAL A 308 3.25 -22.29 19.03
N ALA A 309 4.38 -22.01 18.38
CA ALA A 309 5.70 -22.03 19.01
C ALA A 309 5.93 -20.84 19.97
N GLY A 310 5.43 -19.65 19.63
CA GLY A 310 5.56 -18.46 20.47
C GLY A 310 5.14 -17.16 19.78
N ARG A 311 4.13 -16.47 20.35
CA ARG A 311 3.64 -15.19 19.82
C ARG A 311 4.50 -13.98 20.20
N SER A 312 5.40 -14.13 21.17
CA SER A 312 6.41 -13.11 21.49
C SER A 312 7.23 -12.76 20.25
N ASP A 313 7.67 -13.78 19.52
CA ASP A 313 8.58 -13.62 18.39
C ASP A 313 7.86 -12.91 17.23
N ILE A 314 6.57 -13.19 17.02
CA ILE A 314 5.72 -12.47 16.06
C ILE A 314 5.67 -10.98 16.41
N ARG A 315 5.41 -10.65 17.69
CA ARG A 315 5.33 -9.26 18.18
C ARG A 315 6.68 -8.54 18.07
N GLU A 316 7.76 -9.18 18.49
CA GLU A 316 9.12 -8.63 18.42
C GLU A 316 9.55 -8.37 16.97
N ARG A 317 9.26 -9.31 16.06
CA ARG A 317 9.46 -9.10 14.62
C ARG A 317 8.69 -7.88 14.14
N TYR A 318 7.39 -7.78 14.43
CA TYR A 318 6.58 -6.63 14.04
C TYR A 318 7.17 -5.30 14.53
N PHE A 319 7.58 -5.22 15.80
CA PHE A 319 8.18 -4.01 16.35
C PHE A 319 9.52 -3.65 15.70
N SER A 320 10.26 -4.63 15.17
CA SER A 320 11.51 -4.37 14.46
C SER A 320 11.32 -3.86 13.02
N ARG A 321 10.15 -4.08 12.40
CA ARG A 321 9.90 -3.73 10.99
C ARG A 321 9.86 -2.23 10.75
N ASN A 322 10.27 -1.82 9.55
CA ASN A 322 10.16 -0.45 9.07
C ASN A 322 8.70 -0.14 8.72
N ILE A 323 7.97 0.56 9.60
CA ILE A 323 6.54 0.86 9.39
C ILE A 323 6.28 2.36 9.51
N PHE A 324 5.59 2.95 8.55
CA PHE A 324 5.07 4.31 8.68
C PHE A 324 3.55 4.32 8.58
N TYR A 325 2.92 5.03 9.51
CA TYR A 325 1.47 5.19 9.56
C TYR A 325 1.09 6.59 9.10
N GLY A 326 0.08 6.70 8.24
CA GLY A 326 -0.51 7.96 7.79
C GLY A 326 -1.95 8.08 8.28
N LEU A 327 -2.25 9.13 9.05
CA LEU A 327 -3.56 9.35 9.66
C LEU A 327 -4.16 10.68 9.19
N GLY A 328 -5.18 10.62 8.33
CA GLY A 328 -5.93 11.77 7.86
C GLY A 328 -6.71 12.43 9.01
N LEU A 329 -6.44 13.71 9.28
CA LEU A 329 -7.02 14.43 10.41
C LEU A 329 -8.52 14.71 10.27
N LYS A 330 -9.10 14.51 9.07
CA LYS A 330 -10.55 14.59 8.85
C LYS A 330 -11.21 13.23 8.67
N ASP A 331 -10.48 12.13 8.83
CA ASP A 331 -11.01 10.79 8.60
C ASP A 331 -11.82 10.27 9.80
N HIS A 332 -13.03 10.81 9.93
CA HIS A 332 -13.98 10.44 10.98
C HIS A 332 -14.97 9.36 10.52
N GLY A 333 -14.70 8.68 9.40
CA GLY A 333 -15.51 7.56 8.93
C GLY A 333 -15.47 6.39 9.92
N LYS A 334 -16.56 5.61 10.00
CA LYS A 334 -16.68 4.49 10.95
C LYS A 334 -15.71 3.33 10.68
N GLY A 335 -15.34 3.13 9.42
CA GLY A 335 -14.50 2.02 9.00
C GLY A 335 -15.12 0.65 9.24
N ASP A 336 -14.30 -0.26 9.76
CA ASP A 336 -14.69 -1.63 10.08
C ASP A 336 -15.78 -1.64 11.17
N SER A 337 -16.95 -2.21 10.86
CA SER A 337 -18.11 -2.24 11.74
C SER A 337 -18.17 -3.46 12.65
N ASN A 338 -17.23 -4.40 12.54
CA ASN A 338 -17.18 -5.56 13.43
C ASN A 338 -16.98 -5.12 14.89
N CYS A 339 -17.53 -5.88 15.83
CA CYS A 339 -17.47 -5.54 17.26
C CYS A 339 -16.01 -5.45 17.74
N GLN A 340 -15.14 -6.37 17.31
CA GLN A 340 -13.72 -6.37 17.67
C GLN A 340 -12.99 -5.09 17.22
N ALA A 341 -13.42 -4.48 16.12
CA ALA A 341 -12.87 -3.20 15.66
C ALA A 341 -13.34 -2.03 16.54
N GLN A 342 -14.52 -2.12 17.16
CA GLN A 342 -15.04 -1.06 18.04
C GLN A 342 -14.24 -0.91 19.34
N TRP A 343 -13.63 -1.98 19.82
CA TRP A 343 -12.66 -1.94 20.94
C TRP A 343 -11.45 -1.04 20.68
N GLN A 344 -11.20 -0.68 19.42
CA GLN A 344 -10.06 0.14 19.01
C GLN A 344 -10.42 1.62 18.90
N GLY A 345 -11.72 1.95 18.87
CA GLY A 345 -12.25 3.28 18.55
C GLY A 345 -13.40 3.23 17.55
N SER A 346 -14.16 4.32 17.48
CA SER A 346 -15.39 4.43 16.66
C SER A 346 -15.20 5.03 15.26
N THR A 347 -14.00 5.53 14.94
CA THR A 347 -13.66 6.16 13.65
C THR A 347 -12.26 5.77 13.19
N HIS A 348 -11.95 5.88 11.89
CA HIS A 348 -10.59 5.64 11.36
C HIS A 348 -9.52 6.43 12.12
N LEU A 349 -9.68 7.75 12.25
CA LEU A 349 -8.74 8.59 12.98
C LEU A 349 -8.70 8.25 14.48
N GLY A 350 -9.85 7.94 15.09
CA GLY A 350 -9.92 7.50 16.49
C GLY A 350 -9.08 6.24 16.72
N ARG A 351 -9.25 5.22 15.88
CA ARG A 351 -8.47 3.98 15.90
C ARG A 351 -6.99 4.24 15.70
N GLY A 352 -6.63 5.08 14.73
CA GLY A 352 -5.23 5.44 14.48
C GLY A 352 -4.57 6.15 15.67
N ARG A 353 -5.25 7.11 16.30
CA ARG A 353 -4.76 7.80 17.50
C ARG A 353 -4.59 6.86 18.69
N ASN A 354 -5.54 5.95 18.87
CA ASN A 354 -5.48 4.95 19.93
C ASN A 354 -4.34 3.96 19.70
N PHE A 355 -4.12 3.54 18.45
CA PHE A 355 -3.00 2.68 18.10
C PHE A 355 -1.64 3.39 18.28
N ASP A 356 -1.51 4.65 17.86
CA ASP A 356 -0.33 5.49 18.14
C ASP A 356 -0.08 5.63 19.65
N SER A 357 -1.12 5.89 20.44
CA SER A 357 -1.03 5.94 21.91
C SER A 357 -0.54 4.60 22.49
N MET A 358 -1.06 3.48 22.01
CA MET A 358 -0.62 2.14 22.43
C MET A 358 0.87 1.92 22.10
N LEU A 359 1.32 2.25 20.89
CA LEU A 359 2.74 2.12 20.52
C LEU A 359 3.64 2.98 21.41
N LYS A 360 3.22 4.21 21.75
CA LYS A 360 3.95 5.09 22.69
C LYS A 360 3.98 4.55 24.12
N GLY A 361 2.94 3.82 24.51
CA GLY A 361 2.77 3.23 25.85
C GLY A 361 3.45 1.88 26.04
N LEU A 362 4.07 1.29 25.02
CA LEU A 362 4.82 0.03 25.15
C LEU A 362 5.94 0.17 26.19
N SER A 363 6.21 -0.89 26.94
CA SER A 363 7.25 -0.91 27.99
C SER A 363 8.66 -0.64 27.46
N ALA A 364 8.94 -1.05 26.22
CA ALA A 364 10.19 -0.77 25.51
C ALA A 364 10.22 0.62 24.86
N GLY A 365 9.15 1.41 25.00
CA GLY A 365 8.91 2.66 24.28
C GLY A 365 8.46 2.45 22.83
N PHE A 366 8.22 3.56 22.14
CA PHE A 366 7.81 3.56 20.74
C PHE A 366 8.86 2.85 19.85
N PRO A 367 8.47 1.92 18.96
CA PRO A 367 9.42 1.19 18.12
C PRO A 367 10.25 2.11 17.21
N LYS A 368 11.58 2.00 17.28
CA LYS A 368 12.51 2.97 16.67
C LYS A 368 12.46 3.03 15.13
N SER A 369 12.13 1.92 14.47
CA SER A 369 11.99 1.82 13.02
C SER A 369 10.59 2.20 12.52
N GLN A 370 9.70 2.63 13.43
CA GLN A 370 8.34 3.02 13.08
C GLN A 370 8.14 4.54 13.16
N SER A 371 7.08 5.06 12.52
CA SER A 371 6.69 6.47 12.64
C SER A 371 5.22 6.70 12.35
N VAL A 372 4.60 7.70 13.00
CA VAL A 372 3.20 8.10 12.76
C VAL A 372 3.17 9.53 12.24
N HIS A 373 2.42 9.76 11.17
CA HIS A 373 2.28 11.06 10.50
C HIS A 373 0.81 11.45 10.43
N TYR A 374 0.46 12.62 10.96
CA TYR A 374 -0.88 13.17 10.90
C TYR A 374 -1.01 14.08 9.68
N ILE A 375 -1.96 13.78 8.79
CA ILE A 375 -2.12 14.46 7.51
C ILE A 375 -3.26 15.46 7.62
N GLU A 376 -2.93 16.74 7.59
CA GLU A 376 -3.91 17.82 7.67
C GLU A 376 -4.81 17.86 6.43
N GLY A 377 -6.08 18.20 6.62
CA GLY A 377 -6.98 18.46 5.50
C GLY A 377 -7.60 17.24 4.84
N VAL A 378 -7.02 16.04 5.04
CA VAL A 378 -7.39 14.80 4.36
C VAL A 378 -8.32 13.93 5.21
N ALA A 379 -9.39 13.38 4.59
CA ALA A 379 -10.28 12.39 5.20
C ALA A 379 -9.98 10.99 4.64
N HIS A 380 -11.00 10.21 4.25
CA HIS A 380 -10.84 8.84 3.75
C HIS A 380 -10.61 8.76 2.23
N GLN A 381 -9.62 9.50 1.72
CA GLN A 381 -9.28 9.53 0.28
C GLN A 381 -7.88 8.98 0.06
N ASP A 382 -7.77 7.98 -0.81
CA ASP A 382 -6.51 7.33 -1.20
C ASP A 382 -5.54 8.31 -1.86
N TYR A 383 -5.95 8.97 -2.94
CA TYR A 383 -5.08 9.87 -3.68
C TYR A 383 -4.56 11.03 -2.83
N ASP A 384 -5.42 11.67 -2.05
CA ASP A 384 -5.04 12.77 -1.15
C ASP A 384 -4.03 12.32 -0.07
N MET A 385 -4.13 11.09 0.43
CA MET A 385 -3.14 10.51 1.32
C MET A 385 -1.81 10.26 0.60
N PHE A 386 -1.85 9.70 -0.61
CA PHE A 386 -0.65 9.37 -1.41
C PHE A 386 0.12 10.61 -1.85
N ILE A 387 -0.56 11.73 -2.17
CA ILE A 387 0.10 12.98 -2.59
C ILE A 387 0.59 13.84 -1.42
N SER A 388 0.28 13.47 -0.17
CA SER A 388 0.74 14.23 0.99
C SER A 388 2.26 14.15 1.13
N ASP A 389 2.91 15.30 1.35
CA ASP A 389 4.38 15.38 1.37
C ASP A 389 5.01 14.40 2.37
N ALA A 390 4.39 14.21 3.53
CA ALA A 390 4.87 13.26 4.54
C ALA A 390 4.89 11.81 4.02
N MET A 391 3.84 11.39 3.30
CA MET A 391 3.77 10.04 2.72
C MET A 391 4.65 9.90 1.49
N GLN A 392 4.67 10.89 0.60
CA GLN A 392 5.54 10.88 -0.59
C GLN A 392 7.02 10.79 -0.21
N ARG A 393 7.46 11.48 0.86
CA ARG A 393 8.83 11.36 1.36
C ARG A 393 9.18 9.95 1.82
N LYS A 394 8.25 9.27 2.51
CA LYS A 394 8.43 7.87 2.95
C LYS A 394 8.40 6.88 1.79
N MET A 395 7.53 7.12 0.81
CA MET A 395 7.35 6.21 -0.33
C MET A 395 8.43 6.39 -1.40
N PHE A 396 8.80 7.60 -1.76
CA PHE A 396 9.52 7.87 -3.01
C PHE A 396 10.96 8.36 -2.85
N LEU A 397 11.38 8.78 -1.65
CA LEU A 397 12.77 9.23 -1.42
C LEU A 397 13.66 8.11 -0.92
N PHE A 398 14.85 8.02 -1.50
CA PHE A 398 15.91 7.12 -1.06
C PHE A 398 16.50 7.63 0.26
N GLU A 399 16.94 6.72 1.11
CA GLU A 399 17.68 7.12 2.31
C GLU A 399 19.02 7.73 1.86
N GLU A 400 19.35 8.91 2.35
CA GLU A 400 20.66 9.52 2.09
C GLU A 400 21.73 8.64 2.74
N GLN A 401 22.67 8.13 1.94
CA GLN A 401 23.82 7.33 2.40
C GLN A 401 24.89 8.19 3.07
#